data_AF-A0A485AVF6-F1
#
_entry.id   AF-A0A485AVF6-F1
#
_cell.length_a   1.000
_cell.length_b   1.000
_cell.length_c   1.000
_cell.angle_alpha   90.00
_cell.angle_beta   90.00
_cell.angle_gamma   90.00
#
_symmetry.space_group_name_H-M   'P 1'
#
loop_
_entity.id
_entity.type
_entity.pdbx_description
1 polymer ?
#
loop_
_entity_poly.entity_id
_entity_poly.type
_entity_poly.pdbx_seq_one_letter_code
_entity_poly.pdbx_strand_id
1 'polypeptide(L)'
;MEKLGGKVIGVDGGRDNQVHANNHDILLSRKVDAVISILGDSAVEPKFKALRDAGIPVFTVDHVSKYSVNNTTSDNYTLGSTIGRYMADELGGIGNVAVFNAFSSSLRICGIRYDQWKYVLKDYPDIHIIQPELAEQFANSPEDARKKTLELLSQYPKGKTRCHSCRLLGSAGYRHCPGAGRDRSR
;
A
#
# COMPACT_ATOMS: atom_id res chain seq x y z
N MET A 1 0.13 -22.77 -6.84
CA MET A 1 0.68 -23.97 -6.18
C MET A 1 -0.15 -25.20 -6.46
N GLU A 2 -1.43 -25.25 -6.10
CA GLU A 2 -2.29 -26.43 -6.37
C GLU A 2 -2.37 -26.79 -7.87
N LYS A 3 -2.48 -25.79 -8.75
CA LYS A 3 -2.41 -25.98 -10.21
C LYS A 3 -1.09 -26.60 -10.71
N LEU A 4 -0.03 -26.53 -9.90
CA LEU A 4 1.29 -27.11 -10.18
C LEU A 4 1.52 -28.43 -9.43
N GLY A 5 0.48 -28.99 -8.80
CA GLY A 5 0.55 -30.23 -8.02
C GLY A 5 1.09 -30.06 -6.59
N GLY A 6 1.33 -28.83 -6.12
CA GLY A 6 1.82 -28.56 -4.77
C GLY A 6 0.70 -28.49 -3.72
N LYS A 7 1.01 -28.93 -2.48
CA LYS A 7 0.12 -28.77 -1.31
C LYS A 7 0.36 -27.42 -0.64
N VAL A 8 -0.71 -26.65 -0.42
CA VAL A 8 -0.61 -25.34 0.25
C VAL A 8 -0.95 -25.46 1.73
N ILE A 9 -0.13 -24.84 2.57
CA ILE A 9 -0.44 -24.61 3.97
C ILE A 9 -0.64 -23.10 4.14
N GLY A 10 -1.90 -22.68 4.11
CA GLY A 10 -2.28 -21.27 4.30
C GLY A 10 -2.27 -20.89 5.77
N VAL A 11 -1.64 -19.76 6.07
CA VAL A 11 -1.69 -19.07 7.35
C VAL A 11 -1.98 -17.60 7.06
N ASP A 12 -2.84 -16.98 7.88
CA ASP A 12 -3.23 -15.58 7.72
C ASP A 12 -2.76 -14.80 8.95
N GLY A 13 -2.06 -13.70 8.71
CA GLY A 13 -1.66 -12.77 9.76
C GLY A 13 -2.84 -11.97 10.32
N GLY A 14 -4.01 -12.00 9.65
CA GLY A 14 -5.21 -11.32 10.12
C GLY A 14 -5.02 -9.82 10.23
N ARG A 15 -4.13 -9.24 9.41
CA ARG A 15 -3.70 -7.84 9.52
C ARG A 15 -3.06 -7.50 10.88
N ASP A 16 -2.34 -8.45 11.48
CA ASP A 16 -1.51 -8.23 12.65
C ASP A 16 -0.08 -8.67 12.34
N ASN A 17 0.88 -7.75 12.48
CA ASN A 17 2.28 -8.02 12.12
C ASN A 17 2.92 -9.07 13.02
N GLN A 18 2.52 -9.15 14.29
CA GLN A 18 3.05 -10.13 15.22
C GLN A 18 2.47 -11.51 14.95
N VAL A 19 1.18 -11.61 14.66
CA VAL A 19 0.55 -12.87 14.22
C VAL A 19 1.17 -13.32 12.90
N HIS A 20 1.36 -12.42 11.94
CA HIS A 20 2.06 -12.70 10.68
C HIS A 20 3.47 -13.25 10.91
N ALA A 21 4.27 -12.61 11.77
CA ALA A 21 5.59 -13.10 12.12
C ALA A 21 5.53 -14.50 12.78
N ASN A 22 4.65 -14.69 13.76
CA ASN A 22 4.52 -15.95 14.51
C ASN A 22 4.05 -17.12 13.62
N ASN A 23 3.27 -16.85 12.57
CA ASN A 23 2.86 -17.88 11.60
C ASN A 23 4.06 -18.58 10.93
N HIS A 24 5.22 -17.94 10.85
CA HIS A 24 6.44 -18.55 10.30
C HIS A 24 7.00 -19.65 11.21
N ASP A 25 6.79 -19.57 12.53
CA ASP A 25 7.17 -20.64 13.47
C ASP A 25 6.33 -21.90 13.24
N ILE A 26 5.06 -21.73 12.86
CA ILE A 26 4.17 -22.84 12.47
C ILE A 26 4.72 -23.53 11.22
N LEU A 27 5.11 -22.75 10.20
CA LEU A 27 5.65 -23.29 8.95
C LEU A 27 7.01 -23.99 9.17
N LEU A 28 7.88 -23.40 10.00
CA LEU A 28 9.14 -24.02 10.42
C LEU A 28 8.90 -25.36 11.13
N SER A 29 7.98 -25.38 12.10
CA SER A 29 7.66 -26.59 12.87
C SER A 29 7.04 -27.69 11.99
N ARG A 30 6.27 -27.31 10.97
CA ARG A 30 5.70 -28.22 9.98
C ARG A 30 6.70 -28.74 8.95
N LYS A 31 7.94 -28.23 8.97
CA LYS A 31 9.02 -28.62 8.05
C LYS A 31 8.60 -28.55 6.58
N VAL A 32 7.96 -27.43 6.21
CA VAL A 32 7.55 -27.20 4.81
C VAL A 32 8.77 -27.12 3.89
N ASP A 33 8.58 -27.46 2.62
CA ASP A 33 9.66 -27.45 1.62
C ASP A 33 10.10 -26.02 1.22
N ALA A 34 9.21 -25.04 1.36
CA ALA A 34 9.47 -23.64 1.09
C ALA A 34 8.42 -22.74 1.77
N VAL A 35 8.76 -21.47 1.98
CA VAL A 35 7.84 -20.44 2.47
C VAL A 35 7.73 -19.32 1.45
N ILE A 36 6.50 -18.89 1.14
CA ILE A 36 6.22 -17.64 0.43
C ILE A 36 5.56 -16.69 1.43
N SER A 37 6.23 -15.59 1.76
CA SER A 37 5.70 -14.58 2.66
C SER A 37 5.30 -13.32 1.90
N ILE A 38 4.05 -12.89 2.07
CA ILE A 38 3.49 -11.71 1.40
C ILE A 38 3.43 -10.58 2.42
N LEU A 39 4.11 -9.47 2.12
CA LEU A 39 4.28 -8.34 3.03
C LEU A 39 4.95 -8.72 4.36
N GLY A 40 5.04 -7.75 5.26
CA GLY A 40 5.63 -7.87 6.59
C GLY A 40 6.30 -6.56 6.99
N ASP A 41 6.44 -6.34 8.29
CA ASP A 41 7.33 -5.30 8.83
C ASP A 41 8.66 -5.95 9.27
N SER A 42 9.44 -5.28 10.11
CA SER A 42 10.70 -5.84 10.60
C SER A 42 10.54 -7.11 11.45
N ALA A 43 9.35 -7.42 11.98
CA ALA A 43 9.12 -8.56 12.86
C ALA A 43 9.30 -9.92 12.15
N VAL A 44 9.18 -9.96 10.81
CA VAL A 44 9.40 -11.20 10.05
C VAL A 44 10.88 -11.53 9.84
N GLU A 45 11.78 -10.56 9.96
CA GLU A 45 13.21 -10.76 9.64
C GLU A 45 13.89 -11.85 10.47
N PRO A 46 13.73 -11.90 11.82
CA PRO A 46 14.28 -13.01 12.60
C PRO A 46 13.70 -14.37 12.21
N LYS A 47 12.44 -14.40 11.78
CA LYS A 47 11.73 -15.62 11.38
C LYS A 47 12.23 -16.14 10.05
N PHE A 48 12.46 -15.25 9.08
CA PHE A 48 13.10 -15.62 7.81
C PHE A 48 14.51 -16.15 8.02
N LYS A 49 15.28 -15.54 8.91
CA LYS A 49 16.60 -16.06 9.28
C LYS A 49 16.49 -17.49 9.82
N ALA A 50 15.59 -17.75 10.76
CA ALA A 50 15.40 -19.07 11.36
C ALA A 50 15.01 -20.14 10.32
N LEU A 51 14.10 -19.82 9.39
CA LEU A 51 13.74 -20.69 8.27
C LEU A 51 14.95 -21.00 7.37
N ARG A 52 15.74 -19.98 7.02
CA ARG A 52 16.96 -20.15 6.20
C ARG A 52 18.03 -20.97 6.91
N ASP A 53 18.26 -20.73 8.20
CA ASP A 53 19.20 -21.50 9.01
C ASP A 53 18.79 -22.98 9.09
N ALA A 54 17.48 -23.27 9.04
CA ALA A 54 16.92 -24.62 8.99
C ALA A 54 16.92 -25.24 7.57
N GLY A 55 17.46 -24.55 6.57
CA GLY A 55 17.51 -25.02 5.18
C GLY A 55 16.21 -24.83 4.39
N ILE A 56 15.21 -24.15 4.94
CA ILE A 56 13.94 -23.87 4.26
C ILE A 56 14.07 -22.57 3.44
N PRO A 57 13.96 -22.62 2.10
CA PRO A 57 14.02 -21.42 1.27
C PRO A 57 12.80 -20.52 1.51
N VAL A 58 13.07 -19.22 1.64
CA VAL A 58 12.04 -18.18 1.80
C VAL A 58 11.98 -17.34 0.53
N PHE A 59 10.80 -17.19 -0.04
CA PHE A 59 10.48 -16.26 -1.11
C PHE A 59 9.57 -15.18 -0.56
N THR A 60 9.75 -13.95 -1.00
CA THR A 60 8.94 -12.83 -0.53
C THR A 60 8.17 -12.17 -1.66
N VAL A 61 7.02 -11.59 -1.31
CA VAL A 61 6.25 -10.71 -2.17
C VAL A 61 6.13 -9.36 -1.47
N ASP A 62 6.60 -8.30 -2.14
CA ASP A 62 6.58 -6.93 -1.63
C ASP A 62 7.31 -6.71 -0.29
N HIS A 63 8.25 -7.59 0.07
CA HIS A 63 9.12 -7.44 1.25
C HIS A 63 10.56 -7.77 0.90
N VAL A 64 11.43 -6.76 0.90
CA VAL A 64 12.85 -6.98 0.60
C VAL A 64 13.56 -7.49 1.85
N SER A 65 14.09 -8.72 1.78
CA SER A 65 14.88 -9.31 2.87
C SER A 65 16.15 -9.96 2.33
N LYS A 66 17.26 -9.81 3.05
CA LYS A 66 18.51 -10.53 2.76
C LYS A 66 18.40 -12.04 2.99
N TYR A 67 17.38 -12.48 3.72
CA TYR A 67 17.10 -13.89 3.96
C TYR A 67 16.16 -14.49 2.89
N SER A 68 15.60 -13.68 2.00
CA SER A 68 14.82 -14.17 0.87
C SER A 68 15.73 -14.70 -0.25
N VAL A 69 15.28 -15.71 -0.98
CA VAL A 69 15.91 -16.20 -2.24
C VAL A 69 15.59 -15.22 -3.37
N ASN A 70 14.34 -14.75 -3.40
CA ASN A 70 13.84 -13.78 -4.34
C ASN A 70 12.75 -12.96 -3.65
N ASN A 71 12.68 -11.68 -4.03
CA ASN A 71 11.53 -10.84 -3.78
C ASN A 71 10.82 -10.56 -5.11
N THR A 72 9.54 -10.91 -5.19
CA THR A 72 8.66 -10.52 -6.28
C THR A 72 7.94 -9.23 -5.89
N THR A 73 8.14 -8.16 -6.65
CA THR A 73 7.50 -6.87 -6.39
C THR A 73 7.27 -6.13 -7.70
N SER A 74 6.38 -5.14 -7.66
CA SER A 74 6.24 -4.19 -8.77
C SER A 74 7.46 -3.27 -8.86
N ASP A 75 7.68 -2.65 -10.03
CA ASP A 75 8.50 -1.44 -10.09
C ASP A 75 7.75 -0.28 -9.45
N ASN A 76 7.93 -0.15 -8.14
CA ASN A 76 7.27 0.86 -7.33
C ASN A 76 7.76 2.29 -7.66
N TYR A 77 8.93 2.43 -8.32
CA TYR A 77 9.43 3.73 -8.74
C TYR A 77 8.65 4.25 -9.94
N THR A 78 8.54 3.42 -10.98
CA THR A 78 7.74 3.72 -12.16
C THR A 78 6.27 3.87 -11.80
N LEU A 79 5.75 3.04 -10.90
CA LEU A 79 4.35 3.14 -10.47
C LEU A 79 4.04 4.47 -9.78
N GLY A 80 4.86 4.88 -8.79
CA GLY A 80 4.64 6.13 -8.07
C GLY A 80 4.73 7.38 -8.96
N SER A 81 5.74 7.41 -9.84
CA SER A 81 5.93 8.53 -10.78
C SER A 81 4.84 8.57 -11.85
N THR A 82 4.43 7.43 -12.40
CA THR A 82 3.35 7.35 -13.40
C THR A 82 2.01 7.83 -12.83
N ILE A 83 1.66 7.41 -11.61
CA ILE A 83 0.42 7.87 -10.97
C ILE A 83 0.51 9.38 -10.67
N GLY A 84 1.68 9.88 -10.26
CA GLY A 84 1.89 11.32 -10.07
C GLY A 84 1.59 12.14 -11.31
N ARG A 85 2.14 11.73 -12.45
CA ARG A 85 1.92 12.40 -13.75
C ARG A 85 0.46 12.30 -14.18
N TYR A 86 -0.11 11.10 -14.14
CA TYR A 86 -1.52 10.90 -14.49
C TYR A 86 -2.45 11.78 -13.66
N MET A 87 -2.23 11.86 -12.35
CA MET A 87 -3.03 12.71 -11.48
C MET A 87 -2.86 14.20 -11.81
N ALA A 88 -1.63 14.65 -12.08
CA ALA A 88 -1.37 16.04 -12.45
C ALA A 88 -2.03 16.42 -13.79
N ASP A 89 -1.98 15.52 -14.78
CA ASP A 89 -2.66 15.68 -16.07
C ASP A 89 -4.18 15.74 -15.89
N GLU A 90 -4.75 14.88 -15.02
CA GLU A 90 -6.18 14.88 -14.70
C GLU A 90 -6.64 16.18 -14.00
N LEU A 91 -5.75 16.81 -13.24
CA LEU A 91 -5.96 18.09 -12.59
C LEU A 91 -5.75 19.28 -13.53
N GLY A 92 -5.10 19.08 -14.68
CA GLY A 92 -4.62 20.17 -15.54
C GLY A 92 -3.50 20.98 -14.89
N GLY A 93 -2.69 20.36 -14.04
CA GLY A 93 -1.54 20.96 -13.36
C GLY A 93 -1.86 21.87 -12.16
N ILE A 94 -3.13 22.04 -11.79
CA ILE A 94 -3.55 22.94 -10.69
C ILE A 94 -4.59 22.25 -9.80
N GLY A 95 -4.43 22.33 -8.48
CA GLY A 95 -5.47 21.88 -7.55
C GLY A 95 -4.99 21.54 -6.15
N ASN A 96 -5.93 21.08 -5.32
CA ASN A 96 -5.65 20.61 -3.97
C ASN A 96 -5.92 19.10 -3.89
N VAL A 97 -4.95 18.32 -3.39
CA VAL A 97 -5.02 16.86 -3.31
C VAL A 97 -5.04 16.40 -1.87
N ALA A 98 -6.01 15.55 -1.54
CA ALA A 98 -6.05 14.84 -0.29
C ALA A 98 -5.31 13.51 -0.41
N VAL A 99 -4.40 13.24 0.51
CA VAL A 99 -3.56 12.03 0.48
C VAL A 99 -3.92 11.11 1.64
N PHE A 100 -4.08 9.83 1.32
CA PHE A 100 -4.14 8.75 2.32
C PHE A 100 -2.79 8.05 2.37
N ASN A 101 -2.09 8.18 3.49
CA ASN A 101 -0.72 7.75 3.68
C ASN A 101 -0.50 6.97 4.98
N ALA A 102 -1.28 5.90 5.18
CA ALA A 102 -1.18 5.07 6.38
C ALA A 102 0.08 4.17 6.45
N PHE A 103 0.78 3.96 5.33
CA PHE A 103 1.77 2.89 5.21
C PHE A 103 3.15 3.32 4.68
N SER A 104 3.39 4.59 4.34
CA SER A 104 4.69 4.96 3.75
C SER A 104 5.88 4.70 4.67
N SER A 105 5.68 4.78 5.99
CA SER A 105 6.72 4.55 6.98
C SER A 105 6.88 3.08 7.38
N SER A 106 5.84 2.26 7.23
CA SER A 106 5.83 0.86 7.66
C SER A 106 6.09 -0.13 6.52
N LEU A 107 5.72 0.22 5.28
CA LEU A 107 5.91 -0.61 4.10
C LEU A 107 6.78 0.12 3.08
N ARG A 108 7.97 -0.44 2.80
CA ARG A 108 8.93 0.14 1.86
C ARG A 108 8.34 0.42 0.47
N ILE A 109 7.51 -0.49 -0.04
CA ILE A 109 6.84 -0.32 -1.33
C ILE A 109 5.94 0.93 -1.33
N CYS A 110 5.28 1.22 -0.20
CA CYS A 110 4.38 2.35 -0.06
C CYS A 110 5.17 3.64 0.07
N GLY A 111 6.27 3.63 0.82
CA GLY A 111 7.22 4.73 0.90
C GLY A 111 7.73 5.15 -0.48
N ILE A 112 8.23 4.18 -1.27
CA ILE A 112 8.75 4.45 -2.63
C ILE A 112 7.68 5.10 -3.52
N ARG A 113 6.46 4.54 -3.55
CA ARG A 113 5.37 5.07 -4.37
C ARG A 113 5.05 6.52 -4.00
N TYR A 114 4.93 6.80 -2.70
CA TYR A 114 4.61 8.13 -2.19
C TYR A 114 5.73 9.13 -2.44
N ASP A 115 7.00 8.72 -2.29
CA ASP A 115 8.14 9.59 -2.54
C ASP A 115 8.32 9.90 -4.03
N GLN A 116 8.11 8.92 -4.92
CA GLN A 116 8.11 9.19 -6.36
C GLN A 116 6.93 10.05 -6.80
N TRP A 117 5.76 9.84 -6.22
CA TRP A 117 4.59 10.70 -6.46
C TRP A 117 4.88 12.15 -6.05
N LYS A 118 5.40 12.38 -4.84
CA LYS A 118 5.82 13.72 -4.38
C LYS A 118 6.95 14.30 -5.24
N TYR A 119 7.88 13.47 -5.70
CA TYR A 119 8.97 13.91 -6.56
C TYR A 119 8.43 14.49 -7.86
N VAL A 120 7.47 13.82 -8.51
CA VAL A 120 6.80 14.33 -9.71
C VAL A 120 6.06 15.65 -9.44
N LEU A 121 5.41 15.78 -8.29
CA LEU A 121 4.69 17.02 -7.95
C LEU A 121 5.58 18.26 -7.81
N LYS A 122 6.91 18.11 -7.72
CA LYS A 122 7.82 19.26 -7.77
C LYS A 122 7.75 20.01 -9.11
N ASP A 123 7.36 19.32 -10.18
CA ASP A 123 7.17 19.92 -11.51
C ASP A 123 5.78 20.58 -11.67
N TYR A 124 4.90 20.45 -10.67
CA TYR A 124 3.53 20.99 -10.66
C TYR A 124 3.29 21.83 -9.39
N PRO A 125 3.90 23.02 -9.28
CA PRO A 125 3.89 23.82 -8.04
C PRO A 125 2.49 24.29 -7.61
N ASP A 126 1.55 24.36 -8.55
CA ASP A 126 0.15 24.75 -8.31
C ASP A 126 -0.74 23.57 -7.86
N ILE A 127 -0.16 22.38 -7.69
CA ILE A 127 -0.78 21.24 -7.01
C ILE A 127 -0.32 21.22 -5.56
N HIS A 128 -1.26 21.42 -4.64
CA HIS A 128 -0.99 21.47 -3.20
C HIS A 128 -1.55 20.25 -2.48
N ILE A 129 -0.77 19.70 -1.55
CA ILE A 129 -1.22 18.62 -0.67
C ILE A 129 -1.99 19.23 0.50
N ILE A 130 -3.23 18.81 0.71
CA ILE A 130 -4.02 19.22 1.88
C ILE A 130 -3.40 18.58 3.12
N GLN A 131 -3.10 19.42 4.12
CA GLN A 131 -2.56 19.00 5.40
C GLN A 131 -3.64 19.08 6.50
N PRO A 132 -3.60 18.18 7.50
CA PRO A 132 -2.71 17.02 7.58
C PRO A 132 -3.10 15.92 6.57
N GLU A 133 -2.14 15.10 6.15
CA GLU A 133 -2.44 13.88 5.41
C GLU A 133 -3.31 12.92 6.24
N LEU A 134 -4.15 12.16 5.54
CA LEU A 134 -5.05 11.19 6.15
C LEU A 134 -4.32 9.85 6.30
N ALA A 135 -4.68 9.07 7.31
CA ALA A 135 -4.23 7.69 7.45
C ALA A 135 -5.44 6.84 7.83
N GLU A 136 -5.83 5.87 7.01
CA GLU A 136 -6.95 5.00 7.34
C GLU A 136 -6.59 3.95 8.39
N GLN A 137 -7.57 3.55 9.20
CA GLN A 137 -7.42 2.45 10.16
C GLN A 137 -7.14 1.12 9.47
N PHE A 138 -6.34 0.27 10.10
CA PHE A 138 -5.93 -1.02 9.51
C PHE A 138 -7.05 -2.07 9.50
N ALA A 139 -7.85 -2.16 10.57
CA ALA A 139 -8.88 -3.19 10.71
C ALA A 139 -10.17 -2.90 9.91
N ASN A 140 -10.51 -1.63 9.68
CA ASN A 140 -11.74 -1.21 8.98
C ASN A 140 -11.47 -0.13 7.91
N SER A 141 -10.38 -0.33 7.16
CA SER A 141 -9.86 0.65 6.20
C SER A 141 -10.88 1.24 5.21
N PRO A 142 -11.82 0.46 4.62
CA PRO A 142 -12.76 1.02 3.66
C PRO A 142 -13.74 2.02 4.28
N GLU A 143 -14.33 1.67 5.41
CA GLU A 143 -15.33 2.52 6.08
C GLU A 143 -14.68 3.73 6.76
N ASP A 144 -13.49 3.57 7.34
CA ASP A 144 -12.74 4.69 7.90
C ASP A 144 -12.32 5.69 6.81
N ALA A 145 -11.81 5.20 5.68
CA ALA A 145 -11.47 6.06 4.55
C ALA A 145 -12.71 6.79 3.99
N ARG A 146 -13.87 6.12 3.95
CA ARG A 146 -15.14 6.73 3.53
C ARG A 146 -15.53 7.89 4.46
N LYS A 147 -15.53 7.66 5.78
CA LYS A 147 -15.86 8.69 6.77
C LYS A 147 -14.94 9.91 6.67
N LYS A 148 -13.62 9.68 6.64
CA LYS A 148 -12.62 10.75 6.49
C LYS A 148 -12.79 11.53 5.19
N THR A 149 -13.13 10.84 4.10
CA THR A 149 -13.42 11.50 2.82
C THR A 149 -14.66 12.38 2.91
N LEU A 150 -15.76 11.91 3.53
CA LEU A 150 -16.99 12.68 3.70
C LEU A 150 -16.80 13.90 4.60
N GLU A 151 -16.02 13.76 5.68
CA GLU A 151 -15.63 14.87 6.56
C GLU A 151 -14.85 15.93 5.78
N LEU A 152 -13.87 15.49 4.98
CA LEU A 152 -13.09 16.39 4.14
C LEU A 152 -13.96 17.11 3.10
N LEU A 153 -14.86 16.39 2.43
CA LEU A 153 -15.77 16.99 1.44
C LEU A 153 -16.72 18.02 2.05
N SER A 154 -17.10 17.84 3.32
CA SER A 154 -17.92 18.79 4.09
C SER A 154 -17.14 20.07 4.42
N GLN A 155 -15.84 19.95 4.72
CA GLN A 155 -14.95 21.09 5.00
C GLN A 155 -14.60 21.89 3.74
N TYR A 156 -14.55 21.23 2.58
CA TYR A 156 -14.22 21.85 1.29
C TYR A 156 -15.40 21.78 0.30
N PRO A 157 -16.40 22.68 0.42
CA PRO A 157 -17.55 22.73 -0.48
C PRO A 157 -17.16 23.04 -1.94
N LYS A 158 -18.04 22.67 -2.88
CA LYS A 158 -17.82 22.79 -4.33
C LYS A 158 -17.30 24.18 -4.73
N GLY A 159 -16.26 24.20 -5.56
CA GLY A 159 -15.60 25.42 -6.05
C GLY A 159 -14.27 25.77 -5.36
N LYS A 160 -13.95 25.16 -4.22
CA LYS A 160 -12.68 25.39 -3.50
C LYS A 160 -11.64 24.27 -3.66
N THR A 161 -12.04 23.06 -4.05
CA THR A 161 -11.12 21.92 -4.23
C THR A 161 -11.55 21.01 -5.39
N ARG A 162 -10.62 20.71 -6.31
CA ARG A 162 -10.69 19.54 -7.18
C ARG A 162 -10.27 18.33 -6.36
N CYS A 163 -11.21 17.76 -5.62
CA CYS A 163 -10.92 16.65 -4.71
C CYS A 163 -10.73 15.34 -5.49
N HIS A 164 -9.50 15.07 -5.94
CA HIS A 164 -9.10 13.74 -6.37
C HIS A 164 -8.52 12.98 -5.17
N SER A 165 -9.22 11.94 -4.70
CA SER A 165 -8.66 11.02 -3.71
C SER A 165 -7.70 10.07 -4.42
N CYS A 166 -6.42 10.43 -4.47
CA CYS A 166 -5.41 9.55 -5.04
C CYS A 166 -5.00 8.52 -3.99
N ARG A 167 -5.66 7.35 -3.98
CA ARG A 167 -5.29 6.23 -3.11
C ARG A 167 -4.09 5.51 -3.71
N LEU A 168 -2.92 6.11 -3.54
CA LEU A 168 -1.66 5.64 -4.12
C LEU A 168 -1.18 4.29 -3.55
N LEU A 169 -1.73 3.81 -2.42
CA LEU A 169 -0.99 2.88 -1.56
C LEU A 169 -1.74 1.62 -1.09
N GLY A 170 -3.00 1.39 -1.49
CA GLY A 170 -3.73 0.18 -1.10
C GLY A 170 -5.14 0.09 -1.68
N SER A 171 -5.71 -1.11 -1.76
CA SER A 171 -6.75 -1.56 -2.71
C SER A 171 -8.22 -1.07 -2.57
N ALA A 172 -8.60 -0.09 -1.73
CA ALA A 172 -10.02 0.08 -1.35
C ALA A 172 -10.78 1.40 -1.69
N GLY A 173 -10.16 2.47 -2.18
CA GLY A 173 -10.80 3.82 -2.15
C GLY A 173 -11.23 4.44 -3.47
N TYR A 174 -10.97 3.82 -4.62
CA TYR A 174 -11.50 4.32 -5.91
C TYR A 174 -13.04 4.35 -5.95
N ARG A 175 -13.72 3.59 -5.07
CA ARG A 175 -15.18 3.44 -5.09
C ARG A 175 -15.98 4.61 -4.51
N HIS A 176 -15.37 5.59 -3.85
CA HIS A 176 -16.13 6.57 -3.03
C HIS A 176 -16.14 8.03 -3.50
N CYS A 177 -15.32 8.43 -4.48
CA CYS A 177 -15.48 9.73 -5.14
C CYS A 177 -16.67 9.84 -6.13
N PRO A 178 -17.13 8.78 -6.83
CA PRO A 178 -18.23 8.91 -7.79
C PRO A 178 -19.55 9.39 -7.17
N GLY A 179 -19.76 9.14 -5.87
CA GLY A 179 -20.99 9.49 -5.15
C GLY A 179 -21.13 10.97 -4.77
N ALA A 180 -20.10 11.81 -4.95
CA ALA A 180 -20.14 13.21 -4.54
C ALA A 180 -20.57 14.20 -5.66
N GLY A 181 -20.86 13.70 -6.87
CA GLY A 181 -21.31 14.52 -8.00
C GLY A 181 -20.31 15.64 -8.35
N ARG A 182 -19.01 15.36 -8.22
CA ARG A 182 -17.90 16.29 -8.50
C ARG A 182 -17.11 15.90 -9.77
N ASP A 183 -17.73 15.16 -10.69
CA ASP A 183 -17.13 14.86 -12.00
C ASP A 183 -17.05 16.11 -12.88
N ARG A 184 -16.08 16.10 -13.80
CA ARG A 184 -15.88 17.15 -14.81
C ARG A 184 -17.21 17.46 -15.51
N SER A 185 -17.69 18.69 -15.38
CA SER A 185 -18.55 19.25 -16.42
C SER A 185 -17.71 19.31 -17.69
N ARG A 186 -18.11 18.53 -18.70
CA ARG A 186 -17.59 18.68 -20.07
C ARG A 186 -17.84 20.09 -20.59
#